data_AF-A0A4Y2K6H8-F1
#
_entry.id   AF-A0A4Y2K6H8-F1
#
_cell.length_a   1.000
_cell.length_b   1.000
_cell.length_c   1.000
_cell.angle_alpha   90.00
_cell.angle_beta   90.00
_cell.angle_gamma   90.00
#
_symmetry.space_group_name_H-M   'P 1'
#
loop_
_entity.id
_entity.type
_entity.pdbx_description
1 polymer ?
#
loop_
_entity_poly.entity_id
_entity_poly.type
_entity_poly.pdbx_seq_one_letter_code
_entity_poly.pdbx_strand_id
1 'polypeptide(L)'
;MDLSGVHLWSDATIVLGWIKTNPRLLKTFVADRVNRIQETTNEFIWQHIRSEENPADLVSRGVSAEKILECSLWWNGPTVLQQESPLFSDNPYSADEEYLKELKKNCELKMTVNTETELLDTLLKRTNDFLKLIRTLSFVFRFIDNSRNPLYETMGPLESRELGRAQKHIIKLVQVREFKAEINCLNKGENVPVNSKLKGLDPYLDENSMLRVGGRLVNADLHFDQVHPVVIPKDNKVTKMIFEYFHKKNFHAGPQALLCTVR
;
A
#
# COMPACT_ATOMS: atom_id res chain seq x y z
N MET A 1 28.89 -41.60 15.75
CA MET A 1 27.77 -41.92 14.85
C MET A 1 27.27 -40.57 14.40
N ASP A 2 27.67 -40.13 13.20
CA ASP A 2 27.23 -38.84 12.66
C ASP A 2 25.78 -38.98 12.21
N LEU A 3 24.92 -38.09 12.70
CA LEU A 3 23.53 -38.01 12.28
C LEU A 3 23.49 -37.39 10.88
N SER A 4 23.04 -38.16 9.89
CA SER A 4 22.94 -37.69 8.50
C SER A 4 21.73 -36.78 8.23
N GLY A 5 20.79 -36.69 9.16
CA GLY A 5 19.58 -35.86 9.07
C GLY A 5 18.48 -36.31 10.04
N VAL A 6 17.44 -35.49 10.18
CA VAL A 6 16.26 -35.77 11.01
C VAL A 6 15.01 -35.77 10.15
N HIS A 7 14.22 -36.84 10.28
CA HIS A 7 12.96 -37.03 9.56
C HIS A 7 11.79 -37.02 10.55
N LEU A 8 10.74 -36.30 10.18
CA LEU A 8 9.50 -36.18 10.95
C LEU A 8 8.35 -36.81 10.18
N TRP A 9 7.47 -37.51 10.89
CA TRP A 9 6.45 -38.34 10.28
C TRP A 9 5.06 -37.96 10.79
N SER A 10 4.09 -37.87 9.88
CA SER A 10 2.68 -37.68 10.23
C SER A 10 1.81 -38.46 9.26
N ASP A 11 0.70 -38.99 9.76
CA ASP A 11 -0.34 -39.64 8.96
C ASP A 11 -1.44 -38.67 8.51
N ALA A 12 -1.46 -37.44 9.06
CA ALA A 12 -2.39 -36.40 8.66
C ALA A 12 -1.93 -35.70 7.38
N THR A 13 -2.33 -36.23 6.22
CA THR A 13 -2.00 -35.67 4.90
C THR A 13 -2.40 -34.20 4.74
N ILE A 14 -3.53 -33.78 5.32
CA ILE A 14 -3.97 -32.37 5.32
C ILE A 14 -3.02 -31.46 6.09
N VAL A 15 -2.49 -31.92 7.23
CA VAL A 15 -1.53 -31.16 8.05
C VAL A 15 -0.21 -31.04 7.32
N LEU A 16 0.27 -32.12 6.70
CA LEU A 16 1.46 -32.09 5.85
C LEU A 16 1.28 -31.13 4.66
N GLY A 17 0.07 -31.08 4.09
CA GLY A 17 -0.33 -30.09 3.10
C GLY A 17 -0.16 -28.66 3.64
N TRP A 18 -0.74 -28.35 4.80
CA TRP A 18 -0.60 -27.03 5.43
C TRP A 18 0.85 -26.67 5.78
N ILE A 19 1.66 -27.64 6.25
CA ILE A 19 3.08 -27.43 6.56
C ILE A 19 3.88 -27.02 5.32
N LYS A 20 3.46 -27.43 4.11
CA LYS A 20 4.11 -27.02 2.85
C LYS A 20 3.54 -25.73 2.27
N THR A 21 2.38 -25.27 2.74
CA THR A 21 1.74 -24.04 2.27
C THR A 21 2.36 -22.81 2.92
N ASN A 22 2.46 -21.71 2.18
CA ASN A 22 2.85 -20.42 2.75
C ASN A 22 1.83 -20.01 3.83
N PRO A 23 2.23 -19.80 5.10
CA PRO A 23 1.29 -19.53 6.20
C PRO A 23 0.43 -18.29 5.97
N ARG A 24 0.90 -17.32 5.18
CA ARG A 24 0.12 -16.11 4.84
C ARG A 24 -1.18 -16.43 4.12
N LEU A 25 -1.23 -17.54 3.37
CA LEU A 25 -2.39 -17.98 2.61
C LEU A 25 -3.43 -18.70 3.48
N LEU A 26 -3.05 -19.19 4.67
CA LEU A 26 -3.93 -19.91 5.59
C LEU A 26 -4.64 -18.93 6.53
N LYS A 27 -5.80 -19.30 7.08
CA LYS A 27 -6.45 -18.50 8.14
C LYS A 27 -5.56 -18.45 9.38
N THR A 28 -5.74 -17.40 10.19
CA THR A 28 -4.85 -17.05 11.30
C THR A 28 -4.53 -18.21 12.24
N PHE A 29 -5.55 -19.00 12.64
CA PHE A 29 -5.36 -20.10 13.59
C PHE A 29 -4.41 -21.20 13.08
N VAL A 30 -4.54 -21.59 11.81
CA VAL A 30 -3.66 -22.60 11.20
C VAL A 30 -2.33 -21.98 10.80
N ALA A 31 -2.34 -20.76 10.26
CA ALA A 31 -1.14 -20.00 9.89
C ALA A 31 -0.15 -19.88 11.06
N ASP A 32 -0.62 -19.51 12.25
CA ASP A 32 0.26 -19.32 13.42
C ASP A 32 0.93 -20.63 13.86
N ARG A 33 0.22 -21.77 13.74
CA ARG A 33 0.78 -23.09 14.06
C ARG A 33 1.77 -23.57 13.02
N VAL A 34 1.43 -23.40 11.74
CA VAL A 34 2.32 -23.77 10.64
C VAL A 34 3.60 -22.94 10.71
N ASN A 35 3.52 -21.63 10.96
CA ASN A 35 4.70 -20.78 11.16
C ASN A 35 5.61 -21.36 12.25
N ARG A 36 5.06 -21.68 13.43
CA ARG A 36 5.85 -22.24 14.53
C ARG A 36 6.49 -23.59 14.16
N ILE A 37 5.77 -24.46 13.47
CA ILE A 37 6.30 -25.75 12.99
C ILE A 37 7.44 -25.50 12.00
N GLN A 38 7.24 -24.65 11.00
CA GLN A 38 8.26 -24.33 9.99
C GLN A 38 9.50 -23.70 10.61
N GLU A 39 9.35 -22.79 11.58
CA GLU A 39 10.47 -22.17 12.30
C GLU A 39 11.26 -23.18 13.15
N THR A 40 10.57 -24.12 13.80
CA THR A 40 11.21 -25.10 14.70
C THR A 40 11.78 -26.32 13.96
N THR A 41 11.29 -26.59 12.75
CA THR A 41 11.60 -27.81 11.98
C THR A 41 12.20 -27.51 10.60
N ASN A 42 12.75 -26.30 10.41
CA ASN A 42 13.29 -25.83 9.15
C ASN A 42 14.42 -26.71 8.57
N GLU A 43 15.18 -27.39 9.43
CA GLU A 43 16.26 -28.30 9.05
C GLU A 43 15.79 -29.76 8.88
N PHE A 44 14.53 -30.05 9.18
CA PHE A 44 13.99 -31.41 9.21
C PHE A 44 13.06 -31.71 8.04
N ILE A 45 12.98 -32.99 7.66
CA ILE A 45 12.19 -33.42 6.51
C ILE A 45 10.89 -34.05 7.00
N TRP A 46 9.76 -33.42 6.67
CA TRP A 46 8.42 -33.98 6.92
C TRP A 46 8.01 -34.98 5.84
N GLN A 47 7.58 -36.16 6.27
CA GLN A 47 7.14 -37.27 5.44
C GLN A 47 5.80 -37.84 5.92
N HIS A 48 5.10 -38.51 5.01
CA HIS A 48 3.85 -39.19 5.34
C HIS A 48 4.09 -40.64 5.77
N ILE A 49 3.45 -41.06 6.86
CA ILE A 49 3.35 -42.47 7.26
C ILE A 49 1.88 -42.89 7.26
N ARG A 50 1.59 -44.17 6.95
CA ARG A 50 0.22 -44.66 7.04
C ARG A 50 -0.24 -44.68 8.50
N SER A 51 -1.52 -44.41 8.75
CA SER A 51 -2.07 -44.40 10.12
C SER A 51 -1.86 -45.73 10.86
N GLU A 52 -1.92 -46.86 10.16
CA GLU A 52 -1.67 -48.18 10.75
C GLU A 52 -0.20 -48.40 11.14
N GLU A 53 0.71 -47.60 10.59
CA GLU A 53 2.15 -47.65 10.84
C GLU A 53 2.62 -46.49 11.75
N ASN A 54 1.70 -45.65 12.23
CA ASN A 54 2.02 -44.53 13.11
C ASN A 54 1.98 -44.97 14.58
N PRO A 55 3.13 -45.21 15.26
CA PRO A 55 3.12 -45.60 16.67
C PRO A 55 2.55 -44.52 17.60
N ALA A 56 2.56 -43.24 17.18
CA ALA A 56 2.00 -42.15 17.98
C ALA A 56 0.49 -42.28 18.20
N ASP A 57 -0.21 -42.96 17.27
CA ASP A 57 -1.65 -43.17 17.36
C ASP A 57 -2.06 -44.11 18.50
N LEU A 58 -1.18 -45.05 18.87
CA LEU A 58 -1.40 -45.97 19.99
C LEU A 58 -1.49 -45.22 21.33
N VAL A 59 -0.67 -44.17 21.50
CA VAL A 59 -0.66 -43.37 22.73
C VAL A 59 -1.75 -42.30 22.70
N SER A 60 -2.01 -41.69 21.54
CA SER A 60 -3.03 -40.65 21.42
C SER A 60 -4.46 -41.19 21.62
N ARG A 61 -4.74 -42.40 21.12
CA ARG A 61 -6.06 -43.08 21.27
C ARG A 61 -6.17 -43.90 22.55
N GLY A 62 -5.02 -44.27 23.13
CA GLY A 62 -4.93 -45.14 24.30
C GLY A 62 -4.89 -46.63 23.93
N VAL A 63 -4.02 -47.36 24.61
CA VAL A 63 -3.84 -48.81 24.47
C VAL A 63 -3.70 -49.43 25.87
N SER A 64 -4.21 -50.65 26.07
CA SER A 64 -4.05 -51.34 27.36
C SER A 64 -2.59 -51.76 27.57
N ALA A 65 -2.17 -51.83 28.84
CA ALA A 65 -0.82 -52.26 29.19
C ALA A 65 -0.50 -53.69 28.69
N GLU A 66 -1.48 -54.58 28.65
CA GLU A 66 -1.29 -55.92 28.09
C GLU A 66 -1.03 -55.88 26.58
N LYS A 67 -1.81 -55.09 25.83
CA LYS A 67 -1.65 -54.96 24.38
C LYS A 67 -0.37 -54.22 23.99
N ILE A 68 0.08 -53.25 24.79
CA ILE A 68 1.32 -52.52 24.48
C ILE A 68 2.55 -53.41 24.69
N LEU A 69 2.54 -54.33 25.67
CA LEU A 69 3.63 -55.28 25.88
C LEU A 69 3.88 -56.16 24.66
N GLU A 70 2.82 -56.53 23.95
CA GLU A 70 2.89 -57.35 22.73
C GLU A 70 2.98 -56.52 21.44
N CYS A 71 2.99 -55.19 21.52
CA CYS A 71 2.92 -54.32 20.35
C CYS A 71 4.28 -54.10 19.69
N SER A 72 4.59 -54.90 18.67
CA SER A 72 5.81 -54.75 17.89
C SER A 72 5.98 -53.36 17.26
N LEU A 73 4.89 -52.73 16.78
CA LEU A 73 4.94 -51.39 16.19
C LEU A 73 5.47 -50.34 17.17
N TRP A 74 5.11 -50.41 18.45
CA TRP A 74 5.57 -49.49 19.48
C TRP A 74 7.04 -49.72 19.83
N TRP A 75 7.44 -50.98 20.04
CA TRP A 75 8.78 -51.32 20.52
C TRP A 75 9.84 -51.35 19.44
N ASN A 76 9.47 -51.74 18.21
CA ASN A 76 10.40 -51.91 17.09
C ASN A 76 10.22 -50.85 15.99
N GLY A 77 9.16 -50.05 16.08
CA GLY A 77 8.82 -49.08 15.05
C GLY A 77 8.20 -49.70 13.78
N PRO A 78 7.81 -48.86 12.81
CA PRO A 78 7.24 -49.30 11.55
C PRO A 78 8.28 -49.98 10.65
N THR A 79 7.87 -51.04 9.97
CA THR A 79 8.75 -51.86 9.12
C THR A 79 9.32 -51.06 7.94
N VAL A 80 8.57 -50.08 7.42
CA VAL A 80 9.03 -49.18 6.35
C VAL A 80 10.30 -48.42 6.74
N LEU A 81 10.46 -48.07 8.02
CA LEU A 81 11.65 -47.35 8.51
C LEU A 81 12.82 -48.25 8.88
N GLN A 82 12.63 -49.58 8.86
CA GLN A 82 13.68 -50.56 9.12
C GLN A 82 14.47 -50.95 7.85
N GLN A 83 14.03 -50.48 6.67
CA GLN A 83 14.69 -50.75 5.40
C GLN A 83 15.90 -49.83 5.19
N GLU A 84 17.00 -50.34 4.62
CA GLU A 84 18.23 -49.58 4.36
C GLU A 84 18.03 -48.39 3.41
N SER A 85 16.95 -48.40 2.61
CA SER A 85 16.56 -47.31 1.71
C SER A 85 15.04 -47.30 1.59
N PRO A 86 14.34 -46.62 2.50
CA PRO A 86 12.89 -46.60 2.46
C PRO A 86 12.43 -45.90 1.18
N LEU A 87 11.55 -46.55 0.41
CA LEU A 87 10.93 -45.93 -0.76
C LEU A 87 9.86 -44.95 -0.29
N PHE A 88 10.20 -43.67 -0.26
CA PHE A 88 9.25 -42.60 0.06
C PHE A 88 8.44 -42.27 -1.19
N SER A 89 7.11 -42.35 -1.10
CA SER A 89 6.26 -41.87 -2.18
C SER A 89 6.27 -40.34 -2.21
N ASP A 90 6.39 -39.77 -3.42
CA ASP A 90 6.04 -38.38 -3.65
C ASP A 90 4.52 -38.22 -3.47
N ASN A 91 4.13 -37.94 -2.23
CA ASN A 91 2.90 -37.32 -1.75
C ASN A 91 1.62 -37.43 -2.60
N PRO A 92 0.60 -38.13 -2.08
CA PRO A 92 -0.78 -37.82 -2.40
C PRO A 92 -1.28 -36.75 -1.41
N TYR A 93 -0.76 -35.51 -1.47
CA TYR A 93 -1.47 -34.45 -0.75
C TYR A 93 -2.73 -34.13 -1.52
N SER A 94 -3.87 -34.50 -0.94
CA SER A 94 -5.15 -34.11 -1.47
C SER A 94 -5.34 -32.61 -1.18
N ALA A 95 -5.36 -31.79 -2.23
CA ALA A 95 -5.95 -30.45 -2.16
C ALA A 95 -7.48 -30.60 -2.11
N ASP A 96 -7.98 -31.30 -1.09
CA ASP A 96 -9.39 -31.56 -0.89
C ASP A 96 -10.14 -30.30 -0.46
N GLU A 97 -11.47 -30.40 -0.42
CA GLU A 97 -12.32 -29.30 0.00
C GLU A 97 -11.98 -28.77 1.40
N GLU A 98 -11.45 -29.62 2.29
CA GLU A 98 -11.10 -29.24 3.65
C GLU A 98 -9.81 -28.42 3.68
N TYR A 99 -8.79 -28.80 2.91
CA TYR A 99 -7.63 -27.97 2.66
C TYR A 99 -8.02 -26.60 2.07
N LEU A 100 -8.88 -26.59 1.04
CA LEU A 100 -9.31 -25.35 0.38
C LEU A 100 -10.13 -24.43 1.31
N LYS A 101 -10.90 -25.00 2.24
CA LYS A 101 -11.64 -24.23 3.25
C LYS A 101 -10.72 -23.42 4.16
N GLU A 102 -9.48 -23.85 4.34
CA GLU A 102 -8.52 -23.21 5.25
C GLU A 102 -7.64 -22.15 4.60
N LEU A 103 -7.69 -22.04 3.28
CA LEU A 103 -7.16 -20.88 2.58
C LEU A 103 -8.01 -19.65 2.91
N LYS A 104 -7.34 -18.53 3.16
CA LYS A 104 -8.01 -17.22 3.21
C LYS A 104 -8.74 -17.04 1.89
N LYS A 105 -10.06 -16.89 1.96
CA LYS A 105 -10.84 -16.44 0.82
C LYS A 105 -10.24 -15.11 0.39
N ASN A 106 -9.72 -15.04 -0.83
CA ASN A 106 -9.32 -13.77 -1.42
C ASN A 106 -10.51 -12.84 -1.29
N CYS A 107 -10.40 -11.86 -0.39
CA CYS A 107 -11.39 -10.81 -0.31
C CYS A 107 -11.29 -10.11 -1.67
N GLU A 108 -12.32 -10.23 -2.51
CA GLU A 108 -12.42 -9.41 -3.70
C GLU A 108 -12.34 -7.95 -3.23
N LEU A 109 -11.16 -7.34 -3.36
CA LEU A 109 -10.95 -5.93 -3.12
C LEU A 109 -11.70 -5.19 -4.23
N LYS A 110 -13.00 -4.97 -4.00
CA LYS A 110 -13.81 -4.10 -4.84
C LYS A 110 -13.42 -2.66 -4.50
N MET A 111 -12.47 -2.12 -5.26
CA MET A 111 -12.22 -0.68 -5.28
C MET A 111 -13.36 0.01 -6.03
N THR A 112 -14.20 0.72 -5.30
CA THR A 112 -15.13 1.68 -5.90
C THR A 112 -14.37 2.99 -6.10
N VAL A 113 -14.14 3.38 -7.36
CA VAL A 113 -13.55 4.69 -7.67
C VAL A 113 -14.66 5.74 -7.58
N ASN A 114 -14.67 6.52 -6.51
CA ASN A 114 -15.53 7.71 -6.44
C ASN A 114 -14.88 8.81 -7.30
N THR A 115 -15.53 9.19 -8.40
CA THR A 115 -15.03 10.19 -9.36
C THR A 115 -15.24 11.63 -8.87
N GLU A 116 -15.95 11.81 -7.75
CA GLU A 116 -16.12 13.12 -7.14
C GLU A 116 -14.90 13.51 -6.30
N THR A 117 -14.60 14.80 -6.31
CA THR A 117 -13.36 15.41 -5.80
C THR A 117 -13.16 15.32 -4.28
N GLU A 118 -13.68 14.31 -3.58
CA GLU A 118 -13.71 14.20 -2.11
C GLU A 118 -12.34 14.27 -1.45
N LEU A 119 -11.26 13.89 -2.14
CA LEU A 119 -9.91 13.87 -1.57
C LEU A 119 -9.49 15.24 -1.06
N LEU A 120 -9.68 16.30 -1.85
CA LEU A 120 -9.30 17.65 -1.43
C LEU A 120 -10.15 18.11 -0.24
N ASP A 121 -11.47 17.87 -0.28
CA ASP A 121 -12.36 18.26 0.84
C ASP A 121 -12.03 17.50 2.12
N THR A 122 -11.67 16.22 1.99
CA THR A 122 -11.27 15.37 3.12
C THR A 122 -9.98 15.88 3.75
N LEU A 123 -8.98 16.22 2.93
CA LEU A 123 -7.72 16.80 3.41
C LEU A 123 -7.96 18.17 4.05
N LEU A 124 -8.75 19.03 3.41
CA LEU A 124 -9.09 20.35 3.93
C LEU A 124 -9.90 20.29 5.23
N LYS A 125 -10.76 19.28 5.44
CA LYS A 125 -11.45 19.10 6.74
C LYS A 125 -10.49 18.75 7.88
N ARG A 126 -9.35 18.13 7.58
CA ARG A 126 -8.39 17.63 8.59
C ARG A 126 -7.31 18.64 8.97
N THR A 127 -7.10 19.69 8.19
CA THR A 127 -6.05 20.68 8.48
C THR A 127 -6.38 22.08 7.99
N ASN A 128 -5.86 23.07 8.74
CA ASN A 128 -5.82 24.49 8.37
C ASN A 128 -4.37 24.97 8.16
N ASP A 129 -3.39 24.07 8.14
CA ASP A 129 -1.97 24.41 7.94
C ASP A 129 -1.52 24.04 6.53
N PHE A 130 -1.03 25.02 5.78
CA PHE A 130 -0.69 24.84 4.38
C PHE A 130 0.49 23.88 4.18
N LEU A 131 1.52 23.93 5.03
CA LEU A 131 2.65 23.01 4.94
C LEU A 131 2.25 21.60 5.35
N LYS A 132 1.41 21.44 6.37
CA LYS A 132 0.87 20.14 6.76
C LYS A 132 0.04 19.53 5.64
N LEU A 133 -0.76 20.33 4.95
CA LEU A 133 -1.54 19.90 3.78
C LEU A 133 -0.60 19.40 2.66
N ILE A 134 0.41 20.19 2.29
CA ILE A 134 1.40 19.81 1.28
C ILE A 134 2.11 18.52 1.68
N ARG A 135 2.67 18.44 2.90
CA ARG A 135 3.40 17.26 3.39
C ARG A 135 2.54 16.01 3.39
N THR A 136 1.29 16.12 3.81
CA THR A 136 0.34 14.99 3.81
C THR A 136 0.16 14.46 2.39
N LEU A 137 -0.10 15.34 1.42
CA LEU A 137 -0.28 14.93 0.04
C LEU A 137 1.03 14.42 -0.61
N SER A 138 2.19 14.99 -0.24
CA SER A 138 3.49 14.49 -0.69
C SER A 138 3.73 13.05 -0.25
N PHE A 139 3.41 12.69 1.00
CA PHE A 139 3.50 11.30 1.46
C PHE A 139 2.52 10.38 0.73
N VAL A 140 1.30 10.85 0.43
CA VAL A 140 0.34 10.09 -0.38
C VAL A 140 0.91 9.80 -1.77
N PHE A 141 1.51 10.81 -2.43
CA PHE A 141 2.16 10.61 -3.73
C PHE A 141 3.36 9.67 -3.66
N ARG A 142 4.22 9.81 -2.66
CA ARG A 142 5.34 8.89 -2.46
C ARG A 142 4.85 7.46 -2.28
N PHE A 143 3.82 7.26 -1.46
CA PHE A 143 3.22 5.93 -1.28
C PHE A 143 2.74 5.34 -2.61
N ILE A 144 2.03 6.14 -3.43
CA ILE A 144 1.57 5.72 -4.76
C ILE A 144 2.74 5.37 -5.67
N ASP A 145 3.79 6.20 -5.70
CA ASP A 145 4.95 5.99 -6.56
C ASP A 145 5.75 4.74 -6.14
N ASN A 146 5.97 4.54 -4.83
CA ASN A 146 6.62 3.33 -4.29
C ASN A 146 5.77 2.08 -4.54
N SER A 147 4.45 2.16 -4.38
CA SER A 147 3.54 1.02 -4.65
C SER A 147 3.56 0.61 -6.12
N ARG A 148 3.82 1.56 -7.04
CA ARG A 148 3.93 1.30 -8.48
C ARG A 148 5.32 0.81 -8.90
N ASN A 149 6.36 1.16 -8.14
CA ASN A 149 7.76 0.84 -8.45
C ASN A 149 8.49 0.25 -7.22
N PRO A 150 8.15 -0.97 -6.78
CA PRO A 150 8.69 -1.55 -5.55
C PRO A 150 10.21 -1.82 -5.59
N LEU A 151 10.83 -1.78 -6.77
CA LEU A 151 12.29 -1.96 -6.91
C LEU A 151 13.10 -0.69 -6.57
N TYR A 152 12.45 0.49 -6.54
CA TYR A 152 13.10 1.78 -6.35
C TYR A 152 12.32 2.62 -5.33
N GLU A 153 12.20 2.08 -4.11
CA GLU A 153 11.48 2.76 -3.04
C GLU A 153 12.21 4.03 -2.59
N THR A 154 11.48 5.14 -2.59
CA THR A 154 11.97 6.40 -2.01
C THR A 154 11.73 6.38 -0.51
N MET A 155 12.78 6.61 0.27
CA MET A 155 12.78 6.60 1.74
C MET A 155 13.37 7.91 2.31
N GLY A 156 13.14 8.17 3.61
CA GLY A 156 13.71 9.33 4.30
C GLY A 156 12.85 10.61 4.25
N PRO A 157 13.43 11.79 4.50
CA PRO A 157 12.71 13.07 4.50
C PRO A 157 12.06 13.39 3.14
N LEU A 158 11.03 14.25 3.14
CA LEU A 158 10.41 14.74 1.91
C LEU A 158 11.36 15.68 1.16
N GLU A 159 11.55 15.42 -0.13
CA GLU A 159 12.34 16.27 -1.00
C GLU A 159 11.54 17.47 -1.51
N SER A 160 12.26 18.54 -1.89
CA SER A 160 11.65 19.76 -2.45
C SER A 160 10.76 19.47 -3.66
N ARG A 161 11.15 18.52 -4.53
CA ARG A 161 10.35 18.13 -5.71
C ARG A 161 8.99 17.54 -5.32
N GLU A 162 8.92 16.77 -4.24
CA GLU A 162 7.69 16.12 -3.77
C GLU A 162 6.75 17.14 -3.14
N LEU A 163 7.31 18.10 -2.39
CA LEU A 163 6.56 19.23 -1.85
C LEU A 163 6.02 20.10 -2.99
N GLY A 164 6.85 20.41 -4.00
CA GLY A 164 6.46 21.17 -5.18
C GLY A 164 5.36 20.48 -6.01
N ARG A 165 5.46 19.16 -6.22
CA ARG A 165 4.43 18.37 -6.90
C ARG A 165 3.10 18.42 -6.16
N ALA A 166 3.11 18.21 -4.84
CA ALA A 166 1.92 18.29 -4.00
C ALA A 166 1.29 19.69 -4.02
N GLN A 167 2.11 20.74 -3.86
CA GLN A 167 1.65 22.13 -3.92
C GLN A 167 0.96 22.45 -5.26
N LYS A 168 1.62 22.16 -6.39
CA LYS A 168 1.05 22.38 -7.73
C LYS A 168 -0.27 21.61 -7.90
N HIS A 169 -0.33 20.37 -7.41
CA HIS A 169 -1.54 19.56 -7.51
C HIS A 169 -2.72 20.14 -6.72
N ILE A 170 -2.49 20.60 -5.49
CA ILE A 170 -3.53 21.26 -4.67
C ILE A 170 -4.07 22.50 -5.39
N ILE A 171 -3.18 23.34 -5.92
CA ILE A 171 -3.59 24.56 -6.63
C ILE A 171 -4.39 24.22 -7.88
N LYS A 172 -3.94 23.25 -8.70
CA LYS A 172 -4.70 22.79 -9.88
C LYS A 172 -6.10 22.28 -9.51
N LEU A 173 -6.22 21.49 -8.45
CA LEU A 173 -7.54 20.99 -8.02
C LEU A 173 -8.49 22.13 -7.64
N VAL A 174 -7.98 23.15 -6.94
CA VAL A 174 -8.75 24.35 -6.62
C VAL A 174 -9.15 25.11 -7.88
N GLN A 175 -8.22 25.29 -8.82
CA GLN A 175 -8.49 25.96 -10.10
C GLN A 175 -9.54 25.23 -10.93
N VAL A 176 -9.44 23.90 -11.08
CA VAL A 176 -10.40 23.07 -11.82
C VAL A 176 -11.81 23.16 -11.24
N ARG A 177 -11.93 23.28 -9.91
CA ARG A 177 -13.22 23.43 -9.24
C ARG A 177 -13.85 24.80 -9.46
N GLU A 178 -13.05 25.86 -9.32
CA GLU A 178 -13.54 27.24 -9.23
C GLU A 178 -13.60 27.94 -10.59
N PHE A 179 -12.70 27.55 -11.51
CA PHE A 179 -12.56 28.13 -12.85
C PHE A 179 -12.81 27.07 -13.94
N LYS A 180 -13.74 26.14 -13.67
CA LYS A 180 -14.05 25.03 -14.57
C LYS A 180 -14.41 25.50 -15.98
N ALA A 181 -15.22 26.56 -16.08
CA ALA A 181 -15.67 27.11 -17.37
C ALA A 181 -14.49 27.69 -18.16
N GLU A 182 -13.66 28.50 -17.50
CA GLU A 182 -12.46 29.12 -18.06
C GLU A 182 -11.47 28.06 -18.55
N ILE A 183 -11.15 27.07 -17.69
CA ILE A 183 -10.21 25.99 -18.02
C ILE A 183 -10.73 25.16 -19.19
N ASN A 184 -12.03 24.87 -19.24
CA ASN A 184 -12.62 24.12 -20.35
C ASN A 184 -12.54 24.88 -21.68
N CYS A 185 -12.74 26.20 -21.69
CA CYS A 185 -12.55 27.02 -22.88
C CYS A 185 -11.08 27.04 -23.32
N LEU A 186 -10.15 27.27 -22.38
CA LEU A 186 -8.72 27.33 -22.69
C LEU A 186 -8.17 25.99 -23.19
N ASN A 187 -8.65 24.86 -22.65
CA ASN A 187 -8.29 23.52 -23.15
C ASN A 187 -8.76 23.28 -24.60
N LYS A 188 -9.81 23.98 -25.07
CA LYS A 188 -10.27 23.93 -26.47
C LYS A 188 -9.54 24.91 -27.38
N GLY A 189 -8.59 25.70 -26.85
CA GLY A 189 -7.97 26.81 -27.57
C GLY A 189 -8.89 28.02 -27.74
N GLU A 190 -9.99 28.09 -26.98
CA GLU A 190 -10.92 29.22 -26.98
C GLU A 190 -10.54 30.24 -25.89
N ASN A 191 -10.99 31.48 -26.06
CA ASN A 191 -10.89 32.48 -24.99
C ASN A 191 -11.84 32.16 -23.83
N VAL A 192 -11.49 32.63 -22.64
CA VAL A 192 -12.37 32.52 -21.46
C VAL A 192 -13.73 33.20 -21.68
N PRO A 193 -14.79 32.76 -20.97
CA PRO A 193 -16.13 33.34 -21.08
C PRO A 193 -16.13 34.87 -20.97
N VAL A 194 -16.98 35.53 -21.76
CA VAL A 194 -17.05 37.00 -21.84
C VAL A 194 -17.34 37.65 -20.48
N ASN A 195 -18.12 36.97 -19.64
CA ASN A 195 -18.49 37.38 -18.29
C ASN A 195 -17.50 36.92 -17.20
N SER A 196 -16.40 36.24 -17.56
CA SER A 196 -15.41 35.80 -16.60
C SER A 196 -14.68 37.00 -16.00
N LYS A 197 -14.52 36.99 -14.68
CA LYS A 197 -13.69 37.98 -13.96
C LYS A 197 -12.22 37.90 -14.36
N LEU A 198 -11.79 36.79 -14.95
CA LEU A 198 -10.42 36.58 -15.39
C LEU A 198 -10.15 37.15 -16.79
N LYS A 199 -11.18 37.49 -17.58
CA LYS A 199 -10.99 37.95 -18.97
C LYS A 199 -10.03 39.13 -19.11
N GLY A 200 -10.05 40.07 -18.16
CA GLY A 200 -9.14 41.22 -18.17
C GLY A 200 -7.69 40.91 -17.80
N LEU A 201 -7.40 39.68 -17.35
CA LEU A 201 -6.08 39.21 -16.93
C LEU A 201 -5.37 38.38 -18.01
N ASP A 202 -5.92 38.31 -19.22
CA ASP A 202 -5.39 37.51 -20.33
C ASP A 202 -5.01 36.08 -19.91
N PRO A 203 -5.96 35.31 -19.34
CA PRO A 203 -5.64 34.07 -18.65
C PRO A 203 -5.29 32.96 -19.64
N TYR A 204 -4.30 32.15 -19.32
CA TYR A 204 -3.87 31.02 -20.14
C TYR A 204 -3.48 29.81 -19.29
N LEU A 205 -3.34 28.64 -19.93
CA LEU A 205 -2.84 27.43 -19.29
C LEU A 205 -1.36 27.24 -19.62
N ASP A 206 -0.52 27.04 -18.61
CA ASP A 206 0.90 26.73 -18.81
C ASP A 206 1.13 25.27 -19.26
N GLU A 207 2.40 24.89 -19.47
CA GLU A 207 2.81 23.53 -19.83
C GLU A 207 2.38 22.46 -18.82
N ASN A 208 2.11 22.89 -17.57
CA ASN A 208 1.61 22.03 -16.51
C ASN A 208 0.07 22.07 -16.43
N SER A 209 -0.64 22.73 -17.34
CA SER A 209 -2.09 22.95 -17.25
C SER A 209 -2.52 23.72 -15.98
N MET A 210 -1.67 24.62 -15.47
CA MET A 210 -2.07 25.58 -14.44
C MET A 210 -2.58 26.87 -15.08
N LEU A 211 -3.67 27.40 -14.52
CA LEU A 211 -4.23 28.67 -14.94
C LEU A 211 -3.36 29.83 -14.42
N ARG A 212 -2.85 30.66 -15.34
CA ARG A 212 -1.96 31.79 -15.05
C ARG A 212 -2.45 33.06 -15.72
N VAL A 213 -1.98 34.19 -15.20
CA VAL A 213 -2.18 35.53 -15.76
C VAL A 213 -1.19 35.76 -16.91
N GLY A 214 -1.69 36.25 -18.05
CA GLY A 214 -0.88 36.62 -19.21
C GLY A 214 -0.66 38.13 -19.33
N GLY A 215 -0.19 38.54 -20.50
CA GLY A 215 -0.22 39.94 -20.93
C GLY A 215 1.03 40.78 -20.64
N ARG A 216 0.85 41.89 -19.92
CA ARG A 216 1.67 43.12 -20.08
C ARG A 216 3.13 43.03 -19.61
N LEU A 217 3.46 42.02 -18.81
CA LEU A 217 4.80 41.88 -18.21
C LEU A 217 5.72 40.96 -19.02
N VAL A 218 5.29 40.43 -20.17
CA VAL A 218 6.06 39.45 -20.97
C VAL A 218 7.47 39.94 -21.35
N ASN A 219 7.64 41.25 -21.52
CA ASN A 219 8.94 41.85 -21.88
C ASN A 219 9.71 42.41 -20.66
N ALA A 220 9.24 42.17 -19.43
CA ALA A 220 9.91 42.63 -18.22
C ALA A 220 11.05 41.67 -17.83
N ASP A 221 12.15 42.20 -17.31
CA ASP A 221 13.26 41.42 -16.75
C ASP A 221 12.88 40.90 -15.35
N LEU A 222 11.95 39.96 -15.32
CA LEU A 222 11.39 39.36 -14.10
C LEU A 222 11.34 37.84 -14.22
N HIS A 223 11.30 37.16 -13.08
CA HIS A 223 11.17 35.70 -13.07
C HIS A 223 9.82 35.27 -13.68
N PHE A 224 9.79 34.12 -14.36
CA PHE A 224 8.60 33.60 -15.04
C PHE A 224 7.34 33.61 -14.17
N ASP A 225 7.42 33.16 -12.91
CA ASP A 225 6.28 33.15 -12.00
C ASP A 225 5.78 34.54 -11.60
N GLN A 226 6.64 35.58 -11.67
CA GLN A 226 6.26 36.98 -11.42
C GLN A 226 5.64 37.61 -12.67
N VAL A 227 6.12 37.23 -13.86
CA VAL A 227 5.55 37.65 -15.15
C VAL A 227 4.18 37.01 -15.36
N HIS A 228 4.06 35.74 -14.99
CA HIS A 228 2.87 34.91 -15.15
C HIS A 228 2.35 34.34 -13.83
N PRO A 229 1.82 35.16 -12.91
CA PRO A 229 1.32 34.70 -11.63
C PRO A 229 0.24 33.63 -11.77
N VAL A 230 0.26 32.67 -10.83
CA VAL A 230 -0.75 31.62 -10.76
C VAL A 230 -2.07 32.20 -10.27
N VAL A 231 -3.17 31.91 -10.97
CA VAL A 231 -4.50 32.39 -10.59
C VAL A 231 -5.05 31.55 -9.44
N ILE A 232 -5.36 32.16 -8.31
CA ILE A 232 -5.96 31.49 -7.15
C ILE A 232 -7.29 32.18 -6.80
N PRO A 233 -8.38 31.45 -6.55
CA PRO A 233 -9.68 32.04 -6.21
C PRO A 233 -9.62 32.81 -4.89
N LYS A 234 -10.25 34.00 -4.85
CA LYS A 234 -10.24 34.87 -3.66
C LYS A 234 -10.91 34.24 -2.43
N ASP A 235 -12.07 33.60 -2.63
CA ASP A 235 -12.95 33.14 -1.56
C ASP A 235 -12.81 31.62 -1.39
N ASN A 236 -11.57 31.16 -1.15
CA ASN A 236 -11.29 29.74 -0.98
C ASN A 236 -10.40 29.47 0.25
N LYS A 237 -10.65 28.36 0.94
CA LYS A 237 -9.91 27.96 2.14
C LYS A 237 -8.42 27.80 1.87
N VAL A 238 -8.03 27.23 0.73
CA VAL A 238 -6.61 27.06 0.37
C VAL A 238 -5.92 28.41 0.23
N THR A 239 -6.58 29.39 -0.39
CA THR A 239 -6.08 30.77 -0.51
C THR A 239 -5.83 31.37 0.86
N LYS A 240 -6.79 31.25 1.78
CA LYS A 240 -6.62 31.72 3.15
C LYS A 240 -5.43 31.05 3.84
N MET A 241 -5.28 29.72 3.70
CA MET A 241 -4.16 28.98 4.27
C MET A 241 -2.79 29.43 3.70
N ILE A 242 -2.71 29.74 2.40
CA ILE A 242 -1.49 30.29 1.78
C ILE A 242 -1.12 31.64 2.39
N PHE A 243 -2.09 32.56 2.46
CA PHE A 243 -1.86 33.88 3.06
C PHE A 243 -1.49 33.77 4.54
N GLU A 244 -2.16 32.93 5.32
CA GLU A 244 -1.81 32.68 6.72
C GLU A 244 -0.41 32.10 6.88
N TYR A 245 0.01 31.19 5.99
CA TYR A 245 1.36 30.64 5.99
C TYR A 245 2.41 31.72 5.77
N PHE A 246 2.27 32.54 4.71
CA PHE A 246 3.23 33.62 4.44
C PHE A 246 3.17 34.72 5.49
N HIS A 247 2.01 35.00 6.06
CA HIS A 247 1.87 35.95 7.15
C HIS A 247 2.67 35.51 8.38
N LYS A 248 2.55 34.24 8.80
CA LYS A 248 3.32 33.68 9.91
C LYS A 248 4.81 33.56 9.58
N LYS A 249 5.15 33.10 8.37
CA LYS A 249 6.54 32.95 7.90
C LYS A 249 7.29 34.28 7.91
N ASN A 250 6.61 35.37 7.58
CA ASN A 250 7.18 36.72 7.56
C ASN A 250 6.83 37.53 8.82
N PHE A 251 6.71 36.87 9.98
CA PHE A 251 6.55 37.52 11.30
C PHE A 251 5.40 38.54 11.36
N HIS A 252 4.23 38.15 10.83
CA HIS A 252 3.02 38.98 10.80
C HIS A 252 3.14 40.23 9.92
N ALA A 253 3.83 40.10 8.78
CA ALA A 253 3.97 41.16 7.78
C ALA A 253 2.62 41.84 7.45
N GLY A 254 2.68 43.17 7.35
CA GLY A 254 1.53 43.99 7.00
C GLY A 254 0.97 43.66 5.60
N PRO A 255 -0.25 44.13 5.27
CA PRO A 255 -0.97 43.67 4.08
C PRO A 255 -0.22 43.80 2.75
N GLN A 256 0.46 44.93 2.52
CA GLN A 256 1.21 45.17 1.28
C GLN A 256 2.44 44.28 1.16
N ALA A 257 3.19 44.12 2.25
CA ALA A 257 4.34 43.21 2.29
C ALA A 257 3.89 41.76 2.09
N LEU A 258 2.81 41.34 2.75
CA LEU A 258 2.25 40.01 2.59
C LEU A 258 1.83 39.75 1.13
N LEU A 259 1.10 40.67 0.52
CA LEU A 259 0.68 40.60 -0.88
C LEU A 259 1.89 40.48 -1.82
N CYS A 260 2.95 41.25 -1.57
CA CYS A 260 4.20 41.17 -2.34
C CYS A 260 4.92 39.82 -2.17
N THR A 261 4.86 39.20 -0.99
CA THR A 261 5.49 37.89 -0.74
C THR A 261 4.72 36.70 -1.32
N VAL A 262 3.42 36.84 -1.54
CA VAL A 262 2.56 35.80 -2.13
C VAL A 262 2.54 35.88 -3.66
N ARG A 263 2.78 37.08 -4.22
CA ARG A 263 2.78 37.37 -5.65
C ARG A 263 4.03 36.90 -6.37
#